data_AF-A0A7Y0B1S9-F1
#
_entry.id   AF-A0A7Y0B1S9-F1
#
_cell.length_a   1.000
_cell.length_b   1.000
_cell.length_c   1.000
_cell.angle_alpha   90.00
_cell.angle_beta   90.00
_cell.angle_gamma   90.00
#
_symmetry.space_group_name_H-M   'P 1'
#
loop_
_entity.id
_entity.type
_entity.pdbx_description
1 polymer ?
#
loop_
_entity_poly.entity_id
_entity_poly.type
_entity_poly.pdbx_seq_one_letter_code
_entity_poly.pdbx_strand_id
1 'polypeptide(L)'
;MTGQSDSTDPVAIPKGYRIGPWQVRERLASGAFATVYAARRTSGAAPGTPGKTDVPRQVALKILPTGTRTPRQLRHLRELAEREVDVLKRLRTPRLIRMFDTLTIDDVDHPELDGATVLVLERAGTSLATLLERTAVPAAGPALLAQICEGLHQLHHAGWVHGDLKPANVLLMDDGSVRLADFNMAAEMEGTHAYSPAFATPDYTPPELLWPELTERGALIRPTADIWAFGVLAHQVLTGCHPLPGTTPQARSEAAERYARGTEELRLAPELPPLWRKIITTCLARAQSRRGTAKALLREVEEAAGTARSARLPRLRPGLVRRHPAATALLAVTLLLTTATAFSAHRHVTRHDGTPVYAALPRDKAFPTGPDGKVVYGYHRCPEDALCFFSGHNGTGDLCVWRGDDPDWLAGEDICSWADNNPVRSIFNNIGGDRSAVAYFRGADYQPADADRRRLAQRTGCSPENSMGNLAGTYAPRSHRLIKSCSSFTALKDFFIPW
;
A
#
# COMPACT_ATOMS: atom_id res chain seq x y z
N MET A 1 29.85 29.51 6.10
CA MET A 1 28.41 29.83 6.12
C MET A 1 27.64 28.53 6.06
N THR A 2 27.02 28.19 7.21
CA THR A 2 25.86 27.31 7.41
C THR A 2 25.72 26.06 6.54
N GLY A 3 26.35 24.97 6.97
CA GLY A 3 25.92 23.62 6.63
C GLY A 3 24.65 23.29 7.42
N GLN A 4 23.53 23.19 6.71
CA GLN A 4 22.24 22.78 7.25
C GLN A 4 22.28 21.26 7.40
N SER A 5 22.57 20.76 8.60
CA SER A 5 22.44 19.34 8.93
C SER A 5 20.95 19.03 9.07
N ASP A 6 20.39 18.40 8.05
CA ASP A 6 19.03 17.87 8.02
C ASP A 6 18.98 16.66 8.98
N SER A 7 18.80 16.90 10.28
CA SER A 7 18.74 15.84 11.29
C SER A 7 17.38 15.13 11.20
N THR A 8 17.34 14.09 10.37
CA THR A 8 16.19 13.17 10.19
C THR A 8 16.06 12.15 11.32
N ASP A 9 16.87 12.24 12.37
CA ASP A 9 16.78 11.34 13.52
C ASP A 9 15.54 11.65 14.36
N PRO A 10 14.71 10.63 14.71
CA PRO A 10 13.68 10.79 15.71
C PRO A 10 14.27 11.29 17.04
N VAL A 11 13.53 12.13 17.75
CA VAL A 11 13.94 12.77 19.01
C VAL A 11 14.51 11.71 19.98
N ALA A 12 15.73 11.95 20.45
CA ALA A 12 16.39 11.07 21.40
C ALA A 12 15.82 11.26 22.82
N ILE A 13 15.37 10.18 23.44
CA ILE A 13 14.84 10.20 24.80
C ILE A 13 15.97 9.91 25.79
N PRO A 14 16.17 10.75 26.82
CA PRO A 14 17.25 10.57 27.77
C PRO A 14 17.06 9.31 28.64
N LYS A 15 18.18 8.66 28.97
CA LYS A 15 18.19 7.54 29.92
C LYS A 15 17.65 8.02 31.28
N GLY A 16 16.69 7.30 31.83
CA GLY A 16 16.04 7.65 33.09
C GLY A 16 14.70 8.36 32.93
N TYR A 17 14.36 8.83 31.73
CA TYR A 17 13.04 9.39 31.40
C TYR A 17 11.93 8.38 31.73
N ARG A 18 10.78 8.88 32.19
CA ARG A 18 9.67 8.04 32.66
C ARG A 18 8.51 8.12 31.69
N ILE A 19 8.01 6.96 31.28
CA ILE A 19 6.81 6.81 30.43
C ILE A 19 5.86 5.87 31.17
N GLY A 20 4.85 6.44 31.81
CA GLY A 20 3.98 5.69 32.72
C GLY A 20 4.80 4.91 33.77
N PRO A 21 4.62 3.58 33.92
CA PRO A 21 5.37 2.78 34.90
C PRO A 21 6.81 2.44 34.48
N TRP A 22 7.25 2.86 33.28
CA TRP A 22 8.53 2.46 32.69
C TRP A 22 9.58 3.55 32.81
N GLN A 23 10.79 3.15 33.20
CA GLN A 23 11.98 4.00 33.11
C GLN A 23 12.81 3.58 31.90
N VAL A 24 13.02 4.54 30.99
CA VAL A 24 13.83 4.39 29.76
C VAL A 24 15.28 4.11 30.09
N ARG A 25 15.90 3.19 29.35
CA ARG A 25 17.30 2.74 29.49
C ARG A 25 18.07 3.02 28.20
N GLU A 26 18.93 2.10 27.77
CA GLU A 26 19.68 2.20 26.54
C GLU A 26 18.79 2.17 25.29
N ARG A 27 19.21 2.89 24.25
CA ARG A 27 18.60 2.79 22.92
C ARG A 27 18.99 1.45 22.29
N LEU A 28 18.00 0.72 21.81
CA LEU A 28 18.17 -0.58 21.14
C LEU A 28 18.24 -0.43 19.62
N ALA A 29 17.42 0.45 19.05
CA ALA A 29 17.38 0.70 17.60
C ALA A 29 16.87 2.11 17.29
N SER A 30 17.26 2.63 16.12
CA SER A 30 16.71 3.86 15.53
C SER A 30 16.27 3.55 14.10
N GLY A 31 15.07 4.01 13.73
CA GLY A 31 14.53 3.91 12.38
C GLY A 31 13.95 5.24 11.93
N ALA A 32 13.52 5.32 10.66
CA ALA A 32 13.00 6.55 10.07
C ALA A 32 11.77 7.12 10.79
N PHE A 33 10.95 6.25 11.40
CA PHE A 33 9.66 6.62 11.99
C PHE A 33 9.55 6.34 13.48
N ALA A 34 10.50 5.60 14.06
CA ALA A 34 10.42 5.18 15.45
C ALA A 34 11.81 4.97 16.04
N THR A 35 11.89 5.10 17.35
CA THR A 35 13.07 4.71 18.13
C THR A 35 12.68 3.66 19.15
N VAL A 36 13.54 2.66 19.35
CA VAL A 36 13.31 1.58 20.30
C VAL A 36 14.29 1.70 21.46
N TYR A 37 13.79 1.68 22.69
CA TYR A 37 14.58 1.73 23.91
C TYR A 37 14.32 0.51 24.78
N ALA A 38 15.34 0.04 25.48
CA ALA A 38 15.13 -0.85 26.63
C ALA A 38 14.46 -0.04 27.73
N ALA A 39 13.58 -0.67 28.50
CA ALA A 39 12.99 -0.04 29.68
C ALA A 39 12.83 -1.04 30.83
N ARG A 40 12.80 -0.49 32.04
CA ARG A 40 12.59 -1.27 33.27
C ARG A 40 11.40 -0.72 34.03
N ARG A 41 10.58 -1.59 34.59
CA ARG A 41 9.46 -1.20 35.45
C ARG A 41 9.98 -0.51 36.71
N THR A 42 9.40 0.65 37.04
CA THR A 42 9.71 1.37 38.28
C THR A 42 9.05 0.69 39.49
N SER A 43 9.82 0.51 40.56
CA SER A 43 9.34 -0.02 41.84
C SER A 43 8.53 1.07 42.54
N GLY A 44 7.21 1.04 42.43
CA GLY A 44 6.30 2.03 43.01
C GLY A 44 4.98 2.20 42.27
N ALA A 45 4.88 1.73 41.02
CA ALA A 45 3.59 1.58 40.36
C ALA A 45 2.79 0.48 41.08
N ALA A 46 1.63 0.83 41.64
CA ALA A 46 0.69 -0.12 42.24
C ALA A 46 0.48 -1.34 41.32
N PRO A 47 0.17 -2.53 41.87
CA PRO A 47 -0.29 -3.64 41.05
C PRO A 47 -1.37 -3.08 40.13
N GLY A 48 -1.16 -3.21 38.81
CA GLY A 48 -2.08 -2.65 37.84
C GLY A 48 -3.50 -3.15 38.11
N THR A 49 -4.47 -2.40 37.61
CA THR A 49 -5.88 -2.77 37.48
C THR A 49 -6.04 -4.30 37.40
N PRO A 50 -6.87 -4.94 38.25
CA PRO A 50 -6.93 -6.40 38.34
C PRO A 50 -7.13 -7.00 36.93
N GLY A 51 -6.11 -7.70 36.41
CA GLY A 51 -6.13 -8.32 35.07
C GLY A 51 -4.85 -8.22 34.22
N LYS A 52 -3.87 -7.34 34.54
CA LYS A 52 -2.59 -7.19 33.79
C LYS A 52 -1.36 -7.73 34.56
N THR A 53 -1.38 -8.99 34.99
CA THR A 53 -0.34 -9.62 35.83
C THR A 53 0.85 -10.26 35.10
N ASP A 54 0.93 -10.19 33.77
CA ASP A 54 1.91 -10.97 32.96
C ASP A 54 2.95 -10.13 32.18
N VAL A 55 3.21 -8.89 32.62
CA VAL A 55 4.20 -8.03 31.94
C VAL A 55 5.58 -8.15 32.63
N PRO A 56 6.65 -8.51 31.90
CA PRO A 56 7.98 -8.70 32.48
C PRO A 56 8.57 -7.40 33.05
N ARG A 57 9.56 -7.54 33.94
CA ARG A 57 10.24 -6.38 34.57
C ARG A 57 11.02 -5.52 33.57
N GLN A 58 11.41 -6.10 32.44
CA GLN A 58 12.11 -5.43 31.34
C GLN A 58 11.33 -5.59 30.05
N VAL A 59 11.26 -4.51 29.27
CA VAL A 59 10.51 -4.42 28.01
C VAL A 59 11.29 -3.60 27.00
N ALA A 60 10.87 -3.65 25.74
CA ALA A 60 11.26 -2.68 24.72
C ALA A 60 10.13 -1.66 24.55
N LEU A 61 10.48 -0.37 24.48
CA LEU A 61 9.56 0.72 24.18
C LEU A 61 9.83 1.20 22.76
N LYS A 62 8.90 0.95 21.83
CA LYS A 62 8.94 1.52 20.48
C LYS A 62 8.14 2.82 20.49
N ILE A 63 8.80 3.92 20.18
CA ILE A 63 8.26 5.26 20.32
C ILE A 63 8.10 5.86 18.94
N LEU A 64 6.87 6.20 18.59
CA LEU A 64 6.53 6.86 17.34
C LEU A 64 6.11 8.30 17.65
N PRO A 65 6.76 9.32 17.08
CA PRO A 65 6.41 10.72 17.27
C PRO A 65 5.13 11.05 16.49
N THR A 66 4.00 10.48 16.92
CA THR A 66 2.64 10.76 16.46
C THR A 66 2.07 12.07 17.02
N GLY A 67 2.92 12.80 17.77
CA GLY A 67 2.73 14.12 18.33
C GLY A 67 3.48 15.21 17.54
N THR A 68 3.43 16.45 18.02
CA THR A 68 3.75 17.74 17.36
C THR A 68 4.70 17.69 16.13
N ARG A 69 4.15 17.34 14.96
CA ARG A 69 4.79 17.45 13.63
C ARG A 69 3.78 18.01 12.62
N THR A 70 4.20 18.19 11.36
CA THR A 70 3.29 18.70 10.30
C THR A 70 2.02 17.82 10.17
N PRO A 71 0.83 18.39 9.89
CA PRO A 71 -0.43 17.64 9.88
C PRO A 71 -0.45 16.40 8.96
N ARG A 72 0.31 16.42 7.86
CA ARG A 72 0.39 15.30 6.89
C ARG A 72 1.26 14.16 7.41
N GLN A 73 2.39 14.44 8.05
CA GLN A 73 3.26 13.43 8.66
C GLN A 73 2.59 12.76 9.87
N LEU A 74 1.84 13.54 10.65
CA LEU A 74 1.07 13.04 11.80
C LEU A 74 0.06 11.95 11.42
N ARG A 75 -0.72 12.15 10.35
CA ARG A 75 -1.69 11.14 9.89
C ARG A 75 -0.98 9.85 9.45
N HIS A 76 0.09 9.98 8.67
CA HIS A 76 0.84 8.82 8.21
C HIS A 76 1.44 8.01 9.37
N LEU A 77 2.08 8.67 10.34
CA LEU A 77 2.66 7.99 11.51
C LEU A 77 1.61 7.31 12.39
N ARG A 78 0.43 7.93 12.54
CA ARG A 78 -0.70 7.32 13.26
C ARG A 78 -1.22 6.08 12.55
N GLU A 79 -1.39 6.14 11.23
CA GLU A 79 -1.80 4.96 10.45
C GLU A 79 -0.80 3.79 10.57
N LEU A 80 0.51 4.07 10.59
CA LEU A 80 1.53 3.04 10.81
C LEU A 80 1.41 2.43 12.22
N ALA A 81 1.27 3.27 13.25
CA ALA A 81 1.10 2.82 14.63
C ALA A 81 -0.18 1.99 14.82
N GLU A 82 -1.30 2.44 14.26
CA GLU A 82 -2.59 1.74 14.31
C GLU A 82 -2.51 0.36 13.65
N ARG A 83 -1.85 0.25 12.48
CA ARG A 83 -1.63 -1.05 11.82
C ARG A 83 -0.81 -2.01 12.68
N GLU A 84 0.30 -1.54 13.24
CA GLU A 84 1.14 -2.39 14.09
C GLU A 84 0.38 -2.85 15.34
N VAL A 85 -0.37 -1.94 15.97
CA VAL A 85 -1.24 -2.25 17.10
C VAL A 85 -2.32 -3.27 16.75
N ASP A 86 -2.95 -3.14 15.58
CA ASP A 86 -4.00 -4.05 15.12
C ASP A 86 -3.48 -5.48 14.90
N VAL A 87 -2.33 -5.61 14.24
CA VAL A 87 -1.68 -6.91 14.03
C VAL A 87 -1.31 -7.54 15.38
N LEU A 88 -0.63 -6.79 16.25
CA LEU A 88 -0.12 -7.30 17.53
C LEU A 88 -1.21 -7.56 18.58
N LYS A 89 -2.36 -6.88 18.51
CA LYS A 89 -3.52 -7.18 19.36
C LYS A 89 -4.25 -8.44 18.90
N ARG A 90 -4.39 -8.64 17.59
CA ARG A 90 -5.12 -9.79 17.03
C ARG A 90 -4.29 -11.08 17.10
N LEU A 91 -2.97 -10.99 16.99
CA LEU A 91 -2.09 -12.14 16.87
C LEU A 91 -1.18 -12.30 18.08
N ARG A 92 -1.49 -13.30 18.90
CA ARG A 92 -0.64 -13.78 20.00
C ARG A 92 -0.11 -15.15 19.65
N THR A 93 0.72 -15.24 18.63
CA THR A 93 1.33 -16.50 18.17
C THR A 93 2.81 -16.53 18.53
N PRO A 94 3.42 -17.71 18.73
CA PRO A 94 4.75 -17.84 19.32
C PRO A 94 5.90 -17.28 18.46
N ARG A 95 5.66 -16.83 17.22
CA ARG A 95 6.69 -16.29 16.32
C ARG A 95 6.50 -14.82 15.97
N LEU A 96 5.58 -14.11 16.63
CA LEU A 96 5.42 -12.66 16.49
C LEU A 96 5.75 -12.00 17.82
N ILE A 97 6.44 -10.86 17.79
CA ILE A 97 6.84 -10.14 19.01
C ILE A 97 5.60 -9.80 19.84
N ARG A 98 5.62 -10.08 21.15
CA ARG A 98 4.44 -9.82 21.98
C ARG A 98 4.34 -8.33 22.32
N MET A 99 3.16 -7.74 22.10
CA MET A 99 2.82 -6.43 22.64
C MET A 99 2.05 -6.58 23.96
N PHE A 100 2.48 -5.83 24.98
CA PHE A 100 1.87 -5.83 26.30
C PHE A 100 0.91 -4.66 26.50
N ASP A 101 1.25 -3.48 25.98
CA ASP A 101 0.47 -2.28 26.18
C ASP A 101 0.74 -1.20 25.13
N THR A 102 -0.12 -0.21 25.09
CA THR A 102 0.04 1.03 24.31
C THR A 102 -0.10 2.22 25.26
N LEU A 103 0.86 3.13 25.24
CA LEU A 103 0.86 4.36 26.03
C LEU A 103 0.95 5.58 25.11
N THR A 104 0.59 6.74 25.65
CA THR A 104 0.81 8.04 25.01
C THR A 104 1.66 8.86 25.96
N ILE A 105 2.68 9.53 25.45
CA ILE A 105 3.47 10.49 26.23
C ILE A 105 2.63 11.77 26.38
N ASP A 106 2.48 12.23 27.62
CA ASP A 106 1.84 13.49 27.99
C ASP A 106 2.88 14.27 28.79
N ASP A 107 3.59 15.17 28.12
CA ASP A 107 4.73 15.91 28.67
C ASP A 107 4.84 17.29 28.02
N VAL A 108 4.13 18.25 28.62
CA VAL A 108 4.08 19.64 28.15
C VAL A 108 5.46 20.31 28.17
N ASP A 109 6.38 19.86 29.03
CA ASP A 109 7.73 20.41 29.12
C ASP A 109 8.66 19.88 28.01
N HIS A 110 8.25 18.81 27.32
CA HIS A 110 8.94 18.23 26.16
C HIS A 110 7.98 18.14 24.95
N PRO A 111 7.59 19.27 24.33
CA PRO A 111 6.59 19.31 23.27
C PRO A 111 6.86 18.35 22.12
N GLU A 112 8.13 18.12 21.78
CA GLU A 112 8.57 17.23 20.71
C GLU A 112 8.27 15.73 20.96
N LEU A 113 8.03 15.35 22.21
CA LEU A 113 7.62 14.01 22.63
C LEU A 113 6.12 13.95 22.98
N ASP A 114 5.50 15.10 23.27
CA ASP A 114 4.09 15.18 23.66
C ASP A 114 3.16 14.62 22.58
N GLY A 115 2.27 13.70 22.98
CA GLY A 115 1.37 12.98 22.08
C GLY A 115 2.03 11.84 21.29
N ALA A 116 3.29 11.48 21.57
CA ALA A 116 3.93 10.32 20.96
C ALA A 116 3.28 9.01 21.42
N THR A 117 3.09 8.08 20.49
CA THR A 117 2.55 6.74 20.76
C THR A 117 3.70 5.81 21.13
N VAL A 118 3.54 5.06 22.22
CA VAL A 118 4.54 4.14 22.74
C VAL A 118 3.95 2.74 22.78
N LEU A 119 4.56 1.82 22.04
CA LEU A 119 4.24 0.40 22.13
C LEU A 119 5.16 -0.26 23.15
N VAL A 120 4.56 -0.93 24.14
CA VAL A 120 5.28 -1.71 25.15
C VAL A 120 5.40 -3.14 24.65
N LEU A 121 6.60 -3.54 24.26
CA LEU A 121 6.90 -4.79 23.57
C LEU A 121 7.77 -5.72 24.43
N GLU A 122 7.72 -7.00 24.10
CA GLU A 122 8.70 -7.99 24.53
C GLU A 122 10.12 -7.54 24.13
N ARG A 123 11.07 -7.74 25.05
CA ARG A 123 12.48 -7.38 24.85
C ARG A 123 13.23 -8.57 24.26
N ALA A 124 13.78 -8.41 23.06
CA ALA A 124 14.68 -9.36 22.45
C ALA A 124 16.13 -9.15 22.92
N GLY A 125 16.96 -10.20 22.81
CA GLY A 125 18.39 -10.14 23.10
C GLY A 125 19.19 -9.46 21.99
N THR A 126 18.86 -9.76 20.73
CA THR A 126 19.48 -9.15 19.54
C THR A 126 18.57 -9.24 18.30
N SER A 127 18.97 -8.65 17.18
CA SER A 127 18.36 -8.88 15.86
C SER A 127 19.20 -9.86 15.01
N LEU A 128 18.59 -10.43 13.98
CA LEU A 128 19.30 -11.22 12.97
C LEU A 128 20.30 -10.34 12.20
N ALA A 129 20.01 -9.06 11.96
CA ALA A 129 20.96 -8.14 11.33
C ALA A 129 22.26 -8.06 12.13
N THR A 130 22.18 -7.82 13.43
CA THR A 130 23.34 -7.76 14.33
C THR A 130 24.07 -9.10 14.43
N LEU A 131 23.36 -10.23 14.32
CA LEU A 131 24.00 -11.54 14.24
C LEU A 131 24.81 -11.69 12.95
N LEU A 132 24.25 -11.32 11.80
CA LEU A 132 24.91 -11.44 10.49
C LEU A 132 26.12 -10.50 10.34
N GLU A 133 26.12 -9.34 11.03
CA GLU A 133 27.29 -8.46 11.12
C GLU A 133 28.45 -9.12 11.87
N ARG A 134 28.16 -9.93 12.89
CA ARG A 134 29.17 -10.60 13.73
C ARG A 134 29.60 -11.95 13.18
N THR A 135 28.69 -12.63 12.49
CA THR A 135 28.87 -13.99 12.00
C THR A 135 28.19 -14.11 10.65
N ALA A 136 28.97 -14.02 9.58
CA ALA A 136 28.46 -13.99 8.21
C ALA A 136 27.58 -15.20 7.88
N VAL A 137 27.93 -16.39 8.40
CA VAL A 137 27.16 -17.63 8.22
C VAL A 137 26.95 -18.32 9.58
N PRO A 138 25.86 -18.00 10.29
CA PRO A 138 25.57 -18.61 11.58
C PRO A 138 25.26 -20.10 11.45
N ALA A 139 25.86 -20.95 12.28
CA ALA A 139 25.61 -22.40 12.27
C ALA A 139 24.13 -22.75 12.54
N ALA A 140 23.43 -21.93 13.35
CA ALA A 140 22.00 -22.07 13.60
C ALA A 140 21.10 -21.58 12.43
N GLY A 141 21.68 -21.08 11.34
CA GLY A 141 20.99 -20.45 10.21
C GLY A 141 19.79 -21.25 9.68
N PRO A 142 19.95 -22.53 9.33
CA PRO A 142 18.83 -23.36 8.87
C PRO A 142 17.65 -23.42 9.87
N ALA A 143 17.94 -23.58 11.16
CA ALA A 143 16.92 -23.63 12.21
C ALA A 143 16.24 -22.28 12.43
N LEU A 144 16.98 -21.17 12.31
CA LEU A 144 16.41 -19.82 12.35
C LEU A 144 15.47 -19.59 11.16
N LEU A 145 15.86 -20.01 9.95
CA LEU A 145 15.02 -19.91 8.75
C LEU A 145 13.72 -20.69 8.87
N ALA A 146 13.74 -21.86 9.50
CA ALA A 146 12.52 -22.61 9.81
C ALA A 146 11.57 -21.81 10.72
N GLN A 147 12.08 -21.20 11.79
CA GLN A 147 11.26 -20.39 12.70
C GLN A 147 10.74 -19.09 12.05
N ILE A 148 11.53 -18.45 11.18
CA ILE A 148 11.10 -17.28 10.40
C ILE A 148 9.95 -17.68 9.46
N CYS A 149 10.11 -18.80 8.73
CA CYS A 149 9.08 -19.31 7.84
C CYS A 149 7.80 -19.71 8.61
N GLU A 150 7.95 -20.26 9.81
CA GLU A 150 6.84 -20.57 10.71
C GLU A 150 6.08 -19.29 11.10
N GLY A 151 6.80 -18.19 11.41
CA GLY A 151 6.20 -16.88 11.68
C GLY A 151 5.45 -16.29 10.50
N LEU A 152 6.01 -16.38 9.28
CA LEU A 152 5.30 -15.98 8.06
C LEU A 152 4.06 -16.81 7.83
N HIS A 153 4.13 -18.13 8.04
CA HIS A 153 2.96 -18.99 7.93
C HIS A 153 1.87 -18.59 8.93
N GLN A 154 2.23 -18.29 10.19
CA GLN A 154 1.30 -17.82 11.20
C GLN A 154 0.63 -16.50 10.80
N LEU A 155 1.41 -15.54 10.30
CA LEU A 155 0.92 -14.24 9.87
C LEU A 155 -0.01 -14.35 8.64
N HIS A 156 0.41 -15.08 7.61
CA HIS A 156 -0.38 -15.30 6.39
C HIS A 156 -1.64 -16.10 6.67
N HIS A 157 -1.57 -17.10 7.55
CA HIS A 157 -2.74 -17.86 7.98
C HIS A 157 -3.75 -16.94 8.66
N ALA A 158 -3.28 -15.93 9.41
CA ALA A 158 -4.10 -14.90 10.02
C ALA A 158 -4.64 -13.82 9.07
N GLY A 159 -4.37 -13.92 7.76
CA GLY A 159 -4.85 -12.96 6.77
C GLY A 159 -4.02 -11.68 6.70
N TRP A 160 -2.76 -11.71 7.14
CA TRP A 160 -1.86 -10.56 7.08
C TRP A 160 -0.61 -10.86 6.25
N VAL A 161 -0.11 -9.87 5.55
CA VAL A 161 1.21 -9.86 4.89
C VAL A 161 2.13 -8.96 5.70
N HIS A 162 3.38 -9.34 5.90
CA HIS A 162 4.35 -8.53 6.65
C HIS A 162 4.80 -7.29 5.87
N GLY A 163 5.16 -7.45 4.59
CA GLY A 163 5.48 -6.36 3.67
C GLY A 163 6.86 -5.71 3.80
N ASP A 164 7.61 -5.98 4.87
CA ASP A 164 8.98 -5.47 5.09
C ASP A 164 9.83 -6.49 5.87
N LEU A 165 9.79 -7.77 5.47
CA LEU A 165 10.63 -8.80 6.08
C LEU A 165 12.11 -8.54 5.73
N LYS A 166 12.94 -8.36 6.75
CA LYS A 166 14.40 -8.16 6.63
C LYS A 166 15.10 -8.57 7.92
N PRO A 167 16.44 -8.77 7.93
CA PRO A 167 17.17 -9.19 9.13
C PRO A 167 16.97 -8.27 10.35
N ALA A 168 16.77 -6.97 10.15
CA ALA A 168 16.52 -6.04 11.25
C ALA A 168 15.16 -6.25 11.94
N ASN A 169 14.19 -6.85 11.22
CA ASN A 169 12.83 -7.12 11.70
C ASN A 169 12.66 -8.58 12.20
N VAL A 170 13.75 -9.35 12.21
CA VAL A 170 13.81 -10.70 12.79
C VAL A 170 14.56 -10.60 14.12
N LEU A 171 13.84 -10.75 15.22
CA LEU A 171 14.39 -10.65 16.56
C LEU A 171 14.73 -12.03 17.13
N LEU A 172 15.87 -12.11 17.81
CA LEU A 172 16.36 -13.29 18.51
C LEU A 172 16.16 -13.09 20.01
N MET A 173 15.36 -13.97 20.60
CA MET A 173 15.07 -13.99 22.02
C MET A 173 16.22 -14.63 22.80
N ASP A 174 16.28 -14.38 24.11
CA ASP A 174 17.33 -14.94 24.99
C ASP A 174 17.29 -16.48 25.06
N ASP A 175 16.14 -17.09 24.77
CA ASP A 175 15.95 -18.54 24.67
C ASP A 175 16.35 -19.12 23.29
N GLY A 176 16.87 -18.29 22.38
CA GLY A 176 17.25 -18.66 21.02
C GLY A 176 16.08 -18.76 20.03
N SER A 177 14.86 -18.44 20.46
CA SER A 177 13.69 -18.44 19.58
C SER A 177 13.58 -17.15 18.75
N VAL A 178 12.90 -17.24 17.61
CA VAL A 178 12.67 -16.11 16.71
C VAL A 178 11.33 -15.44 16.98
N ARG A 179 11.29 -14.11 16.87
CA ARG A 179 10.08 -13.30 16.76
C ARG A 179 10.18 -12.36 15.57
N LEU A 180 9.18 -12.35 14.70
CA LEU A 180 9.02 -11.30 13.70
C LEU A 180 8.48 -10.03 14.37
N ALA A 181 8.98 -8.88 13.94
CA ALA A 181 8.64 -7.58 14.49
C ALA A 181 8.48 -6.53 13.37
N ASP A 182 8.02 -5.34 13.76
CA ASP A 182 7.82 -4.19 12.87
C ASP A 182 6.78 -4.41 11.77
N PHE A 183 5.50 -4.39 12.18
CA PHE A 183 4.34 -4.58 11.31
C PHE A 183 3.80 -3.26 10.73
N ASN A 184 4.61 -2.21 10.70
CA ASN A 184 4.23 -0.90 10.16
C ASN A 184 3.80 -0.96 8.69
N MET A 185 4.37 -1.90 7.92
CA MET A 185 4.03 -2.14 6.51
C MET A 185 3.07 -3.32 6.30
N ALA A 186 2.48 -3.85 7.39
CA ALA A 186 1.61 -5.00 7.27
C ALA A 186 0.30 -4.64 6.55
N ALA A 187 -0.18 -5.58 5.73
CA ALA A 187 -1.38 -5.42 4.92
C ALA A 187 -2.33 -6.60 5.13
N GLU A 188 -3.62 -6.31 5.30
CA GLU A 188 -4.67 -7.34 5.40
C GLU A 188 -4.96 -7.92 4.01
N MET A 189 -4.99 -9.25 3.89
CA MET A 189 -5.14 -9.96 2.61
C MET A 189 -6.52 -9.77 1.97
N GLU A 190 -7.55 -9.49 2.77
CA GLU A 190 -8.93 -9.24 2.32
C GLU A 190 -9.31 -7.74 2.39
N GLY A 191 -8.41 -6.88 2.90
CA GLY A 191 -8.68 -5.48 3.27
C GLY A 191 -8.09 -4.43 2.33
N THR A 192 -8.85 -3.36 2.12
CA THR A 192 -8.67 -2.24 1.18
C THR A 192 -7.53 -1.24 1.50
N HIS A 193 -6.55 -1.62 2.31
CA HIS A 193 -5.56 -0.68 2.84
C HIS A 193 -4.14 -1.17 2.61
N ALA A 194 -3.61 -0.87 1.43
CA ALA A 194 -2.19 -1.01 1.17
C ALA A 194 -1.65 0.34 0.66
N TYR A 195 -1.24 1.17 1.62
CA TYR A 195 -0.26 2.19 1.32
C TYR A 195 1.07 1.47 1.17
N SER A 196 1.65 1.49 -0.03
CA SER A 196 3.09 1.30 -0.16
C SER A 196 3.73 2.63 0.26
N PRO A 197 4.28 2.77 1.48
CA PRO A 197 5.16 3.88 1.76
C PRO A 197 6.31 3.83 0.75
N ALA A 198 6.75 4.99 0.29
CA ALA A 198 7.93 5.20 -0.56
C ALA A 198 9.27 4.83 0.14
N PHE A 199 9.22 3.92 1.12
CA PHE A 199 10.23 3.70 2.16
C PHE A 199 10.45 2.21 2.47
N ALA A 200 10.05 1.30 1.58
CA ALA A 200 10.41 -0.11 1.70
C ALA A 200 11.94 -0.28 1.60
N THR A 201 12.51 -1.25 2.32
CA THR A 201 13.94 -1.53 2.24
C THR A 201 14.24 -2.14 0.85
N PRO A 202 15.00 -1.46 -0.04
CA PRO A 202 15.10 -1.91 -1.43
C PRO A 202 15.67 -3.34 -1.58
N ASP A 203 16.52 -3.75 -0.64
CA ASP A 203 17.21 -5.05 -0.63
C ASP A 203 16.33 -6.29 -0.61
N TYR A 204 15.17 -6.20 0.05
CA TYR A 204 14.26 -7.32 0.27
C TYR A 204 12.94 -7.11 -0.45
N THR A 205 12.77 -5.98 -1.12
CA THR A 205 11.55 -5.62 -1.83
C THR A 205 11.51 -6.36 -3.17
N PRO A 206 10.43 -7.08 -3.49
CA PRO A 206 10.31 -7.75 -4.78
C PRO A 206 10.12 -6.72 -5.92
N PRO A 207 10.56 -7.05 -7.14
CA PRO A 207 10.60 -6.10 -8.25
C PRO A 207 9.20 -5.55 -8.63
N GLU A 208 8.13 -6.33 -8.45
CA GLU A 208 6.76 -5.86 -8.72
C GLU A 208 6.26 -4.78 -7.73
N LEU A 209 6.90 -4.62 -6.57
CA LEU A 209 6.57 -3.56 -5.61
C LEU A 209 7.42 -2.30 -5.80
N LEU A 210 8.46 -2.35 -6.64
CA LEU A 210 9.25 -1.18 -7.02
C LEU A 210 8.49 -0.28 -8.01
N TRP A 211 7.60 -0.86 -8.83
CA TRP A 211 6.63 -0.15 -9.66
C TRP A 211 5.24 -0.77 -9.53
N PRO A 212 4.55 -0.53 -8.40
CA PRO A 212 3.27 -1.16 -8.18
C PRO A 212 2.22 -0.60 -9.15
N GLU A 213 1.40 -1.49 -9.72
CA GLU A 213 0.14 -1.08 -10.32
C GLU A 213 -0.76 -0.47 -9.24
N LEU A 214 -1.01 0.82 -9.35
CA LEU A 214 -1.87 1.56 -8.42
C LEU A 214 -3.32 1.32 -8.80
N THR A 215 -4.09 0.81 -7.86
CA THR A 215 -5.55 0.78 -7.93
C THR A 215 -6.14 2.02 -7.26
N GLU A 216 -7.46 2.23 -7.37
CA GLU A 216 -8.19 3.25 -6.59
C GLU A 216 -7.95 3.15 -5.07
N ARG A 217 -7.42 2.00 -4.61
CA ARG A 217 -7.18 1.65 -3.21
C ARG A 217 -5.69 1.53 -2.85
N GLY A 218 -4.79 1.93 -3.75
CA GLY A 218 -3.33 1.86 -3.56
C GLY A 218 -2.66 0.65 -4.21
N ALA A 219 -1.44 0.34 -3.74
CA ALA A 219 -0.57 -0.72 -4.28
C ALA A 219 -0.87 -2.05 -3.57
N LEU A 220 -1.29 -3.08 -4.30
CA LEU A 220 -1.64 -4.37 -3.67
C LEU A 220 -0.40 -5.17 -3.26
N ILE A 221 -0.16 -5.27 -1.95
CA ILE A 221 0.86 -6.14 -1.37
C ILE A 221 0.29 -7.56 -1.20
N ARG A 222 0.97 -8.55 -1.77
CA ARG A 222 0.56 -9.97 -1.74
C ARG A 222 1.47 -10.77 -0.82
N PRO A 223 1.01 -11.92 -0.26
CA PRO A 223 1.87 -12.83 0.51
C PRO A 223 3.16 -13.24 -0.20
N THR A 224 3.15 -13.27 -1.54
CA THR A 224 4.30 -13.56 -2.40
C THR A 224 5.45 -12.55 -2.26
N ALA A 225 5.19 -11.37 -1.71
CA ALA A 225 6.23 -10.39 -1.38
C ALA A 225 7.09 -10.87 -0.20
N ASP A 226 6.46 -11.39 0.86
CA ASP A 226 7.19 -11.96 2.00
C ASP A 226 7.98 -13.22 1.59
N ILE A 227 7.46 -13.99 0.65
CA ILE A 227 8.13 -15.18 0.11
C ILE A 227 9.42 -14.79 -0.64
N TRP A 228 9.38 -13.70 -1.42
CA TRP A 228 10.59 -13.16 -2.05
C TRP A 228 11.60 -12.69 -1.00
N ALA A 229 11.15 -11.87 -0.05
CA ALA A 229 12.00 -11.36 1.02
C ALA A 229 12.65 -12.51 1.83
N PHE A 230 11.90 -13.58 2.09
CA PHE A 230 12.43 -14.80 2.71
C PHE A 230 13.52 -15.45 1.84
N GLY A 231 13.34 -15.52 0.52
CA GLY A 231 14.36 -16.06 -0.39
C GLY A 231 15.68 -15.29 -0.34
N VAL A 232 15.61 -13.95 -0.31
CA VAL A 232 16.79 -13.09 -0.14
C VAL A 232 17.45 -13.33 1.21
N LEU A 233 16.66 -13.33 2.29
CA LEU A 233 17.13 -13.55 3.65
C LEU A 233 17.75 -14.95 3.82
N ALA A 234 17.14 -15.99 3.26
CA ALA A 234 17.64 -17.36 3.33
C ALA A 234 19.00 -17.51 2.64
N HIS A 235 19.15 -16.92 1.46
CA HIS A 235 20.45 -16.90 0.79
C HIS A 235 21.51 -16.21 1.65
N GLN A 236 21.18 -15.05 2.22
CA GLN A 236 22.10 -14.27 3.05
C GLN A 236 22.49 -15.02 4.33
N VAL A 237 21.55 -15.64 5.03
CA VAL A 237 21.82 -16.40 6.26
C VAL A 237 22.71 -17.62 6.00
N LEU A 238 22.54 -18.27 4.85
CA LEU A 238 23.25 -19.51 4.53
C LEU A 238 24.63 -19.28 3.88
N THR A 239 24.90 -18.09 3.33
CA THR A 239 26.10 -17.83 2.53
C THR A 239 26.85 -16.55 2.92
N GLY A 240 26.24 -15.68 3.74
CA GLY A 240 26.73 -14.34 4.03
C GLY A 240 26.59 -13.33 2.89
N CYS A 241 26.09 -13.76 1.72
CA CYS A 241 26.03 -12.95 0.51
C CYS A 241 24.57 -12.68 0.08
N HIS A 242 24.33 -11.59 -0.66
CA HIS A 242 23.04 -11.39 -1.34
C HIS A 242 22.95 -12.23 -2.63
N PRO A 243 21.74 -12.72 -3.01
CA PRO A 243 21.55 -13.49 -4.24
C PRO A 243 21.58 -12.65 -5.52
N LEU A 244 21.58 -11.32 -5.41
CA LEU A 244 21.64 -10.37 -6.50
C LEU A 244 22.88 -9.47 -6.36
N PRO A 245 23.52 -9.08 -7.47
CA PRO A 245 24.70 -8.21 -7.42
C PRO A 245 24.38 -6.81 -6.93
N GLY A 246 25.36 -6.20 -6.27
CA GLY A 246 25.30 -4.80 -5.82
C GLY A 246 25.88 -4.63 -4.42
N THR A 247 26.73 -3.61 -4.27
CA THR A 247 27.32 -3.25 -2.97
C THR A 247 26.41 -2.37 -2.14
N THR A 248 25.48 -1.64 -2.77
CA THR A 248 24.49 -0.78 -2.12
C THR A 248 23.08 -1.35 -2.24
N PRO A 249 22.15 -0.96 -1.35
CA PRO A 249 20.77 -1.40 -1.46
C PRO A 249 20.08 -1.02 -2.76
N GLN A 250 20.35 0.19 -3.24
CA GLN A 250 19.84 0.67 -4.52
C GLN A 250 20.32 -0.19 -5.70
N ALA A 251 21.61 -0.52 -5.73
CA ALA A 251 22.18 -1.36 -6.80
C ALA A 251 21.58 -2.77 -6.81
N ARG A 252 21.30 -3.34 -5.64
CA ARG A 252 20.64 -4.67 -5.52
C ARG A 252 19.18 -4.62 -5.95
N SER A 253 18.47 -3.54 -5.64
CA SER A 253 17.12 -3.28 -6.13
C SER A 253 17.09 -3.21 -7.66
N GLU A 254 17.97 -2.41 -8.27
CA GLU A 254 18.09 -2.32 -9.73
C GLU A 254 18.47 -3.67 -10.37
N ALA A 255 19.30 -4.48 -9.69
CA ALA A 255 19.60 -5.84 -10.12
C ALA A 255 18.36 -6.75 -10.05
N ALA A 256 17.50 -6.62 -9.04
CA ALA A 256 16.23 -7.34 -8.97
C ALA A 256 15.31 -6.99 -10.14
N GLU A 257 15.29 -5.72 -10.56
CA GLU A 257 14.51 -5.25 -11.70
C GLU A 257 15.04 -5.83 -13.03
N ARG A 258 16.36 -5.82 -13.23
CA ARG A 258 16.99 -6.48 -14.39
C ARG A 258 16.74 -7.98 -14.38
N TYR A 259 16.81 -8.61 -13.21
CA TYR A 259 16.52 -10.03 -13.05
C TYR A 259 15.07 -10.35 -13.43
N ALA A 260 14.10 -9.51 -13.03
CA ALA A 260 12.70 -9.66 -13.43
C ALA A 260 12.50 -9.58 -14.95
N ARG A 261 13.28 -8.74 -15.64
CA ARG A 261 13.27 -8.59 -17.12
C ARG A 261 14.09 -9.67 -17.85
N GLY A 262 14.81 -10.52 -17.13
CA GLY A 262 15.66 -11.56 -17.69
C GLY A 262 17.00 -11.08 -18.24
N THR A 263 17.46 -9.89 -17.85
CA THR A 263 18.77 -9.33 -18.23
C THR A 263 19.83 -9.46 -17.12
N GLU A 264 19.49 -10.15 -16.02
CA GLU A 264 20.37 -10.48 -14.90
C GLU A 264 20.00 -11.89 -14.41
N GLU A 265 20.96 -12.58 -13.79
CA GLU A 265 20.77 -13.91 -13.20
C GLU A 265 21.07 -13.90 -11.70
N LEU A 266 20.49 -14.86 -10.97
CA LEU A 266 20.78 -15.03 -9.54
C LEU A 266 22.22 -15.52 -9.35
N ARG A 267 22.93 -14.92 -8.40
CA ARG A 267 24.27 -15.35 -7.97
C ARG A 267 24.15 -16.26 -6.76
N LEU A 268 23.57 -17.44 -6.96
CA LEU A 268 23.43 -18.44 -5.90
C LEU A 268 24.77 -19.12 -5.62
N ALA A 269 25.24 -19.03 -4.38
CA ALA A 269 26.55 -19.55 -3.99
C ALA A 269 26.66 -21.07 -4.26
N PRO A 270 27.76 -21.58 -4.86
CA PRO A 270 27.93 -23.00 -5.21
C PRO A 270 27.73 -23.97 -4.04
N GLU A 271 28.15 -23.56 -2.84
CA GLU A 271 28.12 -24.32 -1.59
C GLU A 271 26.70 -24.55 -1.03
N LEU A 272 25.67 -23.91 -1.60
CA LEU A 272 24.30 -24.11 -1.16
C LEU A 272 23.85 -25.56 -1.39
N PRO A 273 23.36 -26.26 -0.35
CA PRO A 273 22.80 -27.59 -0.49
C PRO A 273 21.67 -27.63 -1.53
N PRO A 274 21.50 -28.73 -2.30
CA PRO A 274 20.54 -28.79 -3.40
C PRO A 274 19.12 -28.40 -3.02
N LEU A 275 18.66 -28.81 -1.84
CA LEU A 275 17.32 -28.48 -1.35
C LEU A 275 17.18 -26.98 -1.04
N TRP A 276 18.17 -26.37 -0.38
CA TRP A 276 18.19 -24.92 -0.15
C TRP A 276 18.27 -24.12 -1.44
N ARG A 277 19.06 -24.57 -2.42
CA ARG A 277 19.11 -23.97 -3.76
C ARG A 277 17.73 -23.97 -4.42
N LYS A 278 17.00 -25.09 -4.37
CA LYS A 278 15.64 -25.22 -4.90
C LYS A 278 14.66 -24.28 -4.19
N ILE A 279 14.70 -24.23 -2.86
CA ILE A 279 13.86 -23.37 -2.03
C ILE A 279 14.07 -21.90 -2.39
N ILE A 280 15.33 -21.44 -2.38
CA ILE A 280 15.69 -20.05 -2.70
C ILE A 280 15.27 -19.70 -4.12
N THR A 281 15.54 -20.57 -5.10
CA THR A 281 15.14 -20.35 -6.50
C THR A 281 13.62 -20.23 -6.65
N THR A 282 12.85 -21.02 -5.89
CA THR A 282 11.38 -20.96 -5.91
C THR A 282 10.88 -19.66 -5.29
N CYS A 283 11.49 -19.23 -4.17
CA CYS A 283 11.15 -17.98 -3.51
C CYS A 283 11.44 -16.76 -4.39
N LEU A 284 12.56 -16.79 -5.11
CA LEU A 284 13.03 -15.73 -5.99
C LEU A 284 12.54 -15.87 -7.44
N ALA A 285 11.46 -16.63 -7.68
CA ALA A 285 10.92 -16.75 -9.03
C ALA A 285 10.49 -15.37 -9.59
N ARG A 286 10.90 -15.07 -10.83
CA ARG A 286 10.60 -13.81 -11.55
C ARG A 286 9.11 -13.48 -11.53
N ALA A 287 8.27 -14.46 -11.89
CA ALA A 287 6.81 -14.31 -11.83
C ALA A 287 6.31 -14.61 -10.41
N GLN A 288 5.62 -13.64 -9.78
CA GLN A 288 5.06 -13.79 -8.43
C GLN A 288 4.14 -15.02 -8.28
N SER A 289 3.42 -15.40 -9.34
CA SER A 289 2.51 -16.57 -9.35
C SER A 289 3.22 -17.92 -9.23
N ARG A 290 4.54 -17.95 -9.49
CA ARG A 290 5.37 -19.15 -9.34
C ARG A 290 5.94 -19.30 -7.93
N ARG A 291 5.80 -18.28 -7.08
CA ARG A 291 6.23 -18.32 -5.68
C ARG A 291 5.19 -19.12 -4.88
N GLY A 292 5.64 -20.09 -4.09
CA GLY A 292 4.77 -20.92 -3.26
C GLY A 292 4.11 -20.13 -2.12
N THR A 293 3.21 -20.80 -1.39
CA THR A 293 2.65 -20.23 -0.14
C THR A 293 3.60 -20.46 1.04
N ALA A 294 3.52 -19.62 2.09
CA ALA A 294 4.32 -19.82 3.31
C ALA A 294 4.12 -21.21 3.93
N LYS A 295 2.90 -21.76 3.84
CA LYS A 295 2.58 -23.12 4.31
C LYS A 295 3.34 -24.21 3.54
N ALA A 296 3.42 -24.09 2.21
CA ALA A 296 4.15 -25.05 1.38
C ALA A 296 5.66 -24.90 1.60
N LEU A 297 6.13 -23.65 1.63
CA LEU A 297 7.52 -23.29 1.89
C LEU A 297 8.02 -23.82 3.23
N LEU A 298 7.23 -23.69 4.31
CA LEU A 298 7.59 -24.15 5.65
C LEU A 298 7.94 -25.64 5.67
N ARG A 299 7.22 -26.47 4.91
CA ARG A 299 7.51 -27.91 4.84
C ARG A 299 8.87 -28.21 4.23
N GLU A 300 9.19 -27.53 3.13
CA GLU A 300 10.49 -27.70 2.46
C GLU A 300 11.63 -27.16 3.32
N VAL A 301 11.39 -26.04 4.00
CA VAL A 301 12.36 -25.42 4.92
C VAL A 301 12.63 -26.30 6.15
N GLU A 302 11.60 -26.87 6.78
CA GLU A 302 11.78 -27.78 7.92
C GLU A 302 12.58 -29.03 7.54
N GLU A 303 12.30 -29.58 6.36
CA GLU A 303 13.07 -30.71 5.81
C GLU A 303 14.52 -30.32 5.55
N ALA A 304 14.76 -29.18 4.91
CA ALA A 304 16.10 -28.68 4.61
C ALA A 304 16.91 -28.30 5.85
N ALA A 305 16.23 -27.87 6.91
CA ALA A 305 16.83 -27.51 8.18
C ALA A 305 17.02 -28.70 9.13
N GLY A 306 16.40 -29.86 8.83
CA GLY A 306 16.38 -31.01 9.75
C GLY A 306 15.63 -30.74 11.05
N THR A 307 14.64 -29.84 11.04
CA THR A 307 13.87 -29.46 12.24
C THR A 307 12.60 -30.29 12.38
N ALA A 308 12.09 -30.39 13.62
CA ALA A 308 10.78 -30.97 13.85
C ALA A 308 9.69 -30.17 13.13
N ARG A 309 8.61 -30.86 12.75
CA ARG A 309 7.47 -30.23 12.09
C ARG A 309 6.74 -29.29 13.04
N SER A 310 6.42 -28.10 12.55
CA SER A 310 5.61 -27.11 13.27
C SER A 310 4.20 -27.65 13.51
N ALA A 311 3.61 -27.23 14.64
CA ALA A 311 2.26 -27.61 15.00
C ALA A 311 1.25 -27.09 13.94
N ARG A 312 0.21 -27.87 13.65
CA ARG A 312 -0.85 -27.42 12.75
C ARG A 312 -1.58 -26.24 13.39
N LEU A 313 -1.61 -25.11 12.69
CA LEU A 313 -2.39 -23.96 13.11
C LEU A 313 -3.88 -24.32 13.14
N PRO A 314 -4.64 -23.86 14.15
CA PRO A 314 -6.07 -24.08 14.20
C PRO A 314 -6.72 -23.46 12.96
N ARG A 315 -7.73 -24.13 12.40
CA ARG A 315 -8.54 -23.51 11.34
C ARG A 315 -9.13 -22.24 11.92
N LEU A 316 -8.81 -21.10 11.33
CA LEU A 316 -9.55 -19.88 11.64
C LEU A 316 -10.99 -20.18 11.26
N ARG A 317 -11.87 -20.22 12.27
CA ARG A 317 -13.29 -20.13 11.98
C ARG A 317 -13.44 -18.77 11.33
N PRO A 318 -13.96 -18.66 10.09
CA PRO A 318 -14.36 -17.35 9.60
C PRO A 318 -15.23 -16.77 10.71
N GLY A 319 -14.85 -15.60 11.24
CA GLY A 319 -15.58 -14.98 12.32
C GLY A 319 -17.05 -15.06 11.94
N LEU A 320 -17.90 -15.59 12.84
CA LEU A 320 -19.33 -15.44 12.68
C LEU A 320 -19.56 -13.92 12.66
N VAL A 321 -19.51 -13.32 11.47
CA VAL A 321 -20.44 -12.26 11.14
C VAL A 321 -21.77 -12.88 11.52
N ARG A 322 -22.37 -12.36 12.58
CA ARG A 322 -23.64 -12.82 13.14
C ARG A 322 -24.69 -12.64 12.06
N ARG A 323 -24.72 -13.55 11.09
CA ARG A 323 -25.73 -13.60 10.02
C ARG A 323 -26.98 -14.03 10.74
N HIS A 324 -27.81 -13.06 11.11
CA HIS A 324 -29.14 -13.31 11.66
C HIS A 324 -29.97 -14.02 10.58
N PRO A 325 -30.19 -15.35 10.64
CA PRO A 325 -30.81 -16.10 9.55
C PRO A 325 -32.26 -15.65 9.32
N ALA A 326 -32.92 -15.20 10.39
CA ALA A 326 -34.24 -14.57 10.34
C ALA A 326 -34.21 -13.24 9.57
N ALA A 327 -33.16 -12.43 9.71
CA ALA A 327 -33.03 -11.17 8.98
C ALA A 327 -32.75 -11.42 7.48
N THR A 328 -31.95 -12.44 7.13
CA THR A 328 -31.70 -12.80 5.72
C THR A 328 -32.92 -13.44 5.05
N ALA A 329 -33.72 -14.22 5.78
CA ALA A 329 -34.98 -14.77 5.26
C ALA A 329 -36.03 -13.67 5.07
N LEU A 330 -36.12 -12.72 6.02
CA LEU A 330 -36.99 -11.56 5.88
C LEU A 330 -36.56 -10.70 4.69
N LEU A 331 -35.25 -10.45 4.53
CA LEU A 331 -34.67 -9.74 3.38
C LEU A 331 -34.97 -10.44 2.05
N ALA A 332 -34.84 -11.77 1.98
CA ALA A 332 -35.13 -12.54 0.77
C ALA A 332 -36.62 -12.52 0.41
N VAL A 333 -37.52 -12.61 1.39
CA VAL A 333 -38.97 -12.50 1.18
C VAL A 333 -39.35 -11.08 0.74
N THR A 334 -38.79 -10.03 1.37
CA THR A 334 -38.97 -8.66 0.88
C THR A 334 -38.36 -8.45 -0.50
N LEU A 335 -37.23 -9.09 -0.84
CA LEU A 335 -36.61 -9.00 -2.16
C LEU A 335 -37.48 -9.68 -3.22
N LEU A 336 -38.06 -10.83 -2.91
CA LEU A 336 -39.00 -11.55 -3.80
C LEU A 336 -40.30 -10.75 -4.01
N LEU A 337 -40.89 -10.23 -2.95
CA LEU A 337 -42.08 -9.37 -3.04
C LEU A 337 -41.79 -8.06 -3.81
N THR A 338 -40.64 -7.44 -3.58
CA THR A 338 -40.24 -6.22 -4.32
C THR A 338 -39.91 -6.50 -5.78
N THR A 339 -39.31 -7.64 -6.11
CA THR A 339 -39.07 -8.04 -7.51
C THR A 339 -40.35 -8.35 -8.27
N ALA A 340 -41.34 -8.99 -7.63
CA ALA A 340 -42.65 -9.25 -8.24
C ALA A 340 -43.42 -7.95 -8.52
N THR A 341 -43.38 -6.99 -7.60
CA THR A 341 -43.96 -5.65 -7.81
C THR A 341 -43.16 -4.83 -8.83
N ALA A 342 -41.82 -4.95 -8.86
CA ALA A 342 -40.96 -4.25 -9.82
C ALA A 342 -41.14 -4.77 -11.24
N PHE A 343 -41.36 -6.08 -11.43
CA PHE A 343 -41.65 -6.66 -12.74
C PHE A 343 -43.00 -6.19 -13.31
N SER A 344 -44.01 -6.02 -12.44
CA SER A 344 -45.31 -5.46 -12.81
C SER A 344 -45.23 -3.96 -13.14
N ALA A 345 -44.39 -3.21 -12.42
CA ALA A 345 -44.12 -1.79 -12.70
C ALA A 345 -43.26 -1.61 -13.97
N HIS A 346 -42.34 -2.53 -14.29
CA HIS A 346 -41.47 -2.47 -15.47
C HIS A 346 -42.26 -2.53 -16.80
N ARG A 347 -43.41 -3.23 -16.81
CA ARG A 347 -44.33 -3.29 -17.95
C ARG A 347 -45.04 -1.96 -18.28
N HIS A 348 -45.05 -1.01 -17.36
CA HIS A 348 -45.74 0.27 -17.52
C HIS A 348 -44.80 1.45 -17.86
N VAL A 349 -43.48 1.23 -17.91
CA VAL A 349 -42.47 2.31 -18.04
C VAL A 349 -41.84 2.40 -19.45
N THR A 350 -42.15 1.49 -20.38
CA THR A 350 -41.61 1.52 -21.75
C THR A 350 -42.57 2.16 -22.76
N ARG A 351 -42.10 3.09 -23.61
CA ARG A 351 -42.78 3.42 -24.88
C ARG A 351 -42.55 2.30 -25.91
N HIS A 352 -43.39 2.29 -26.95
CA HIS A 352 -43.54 1.21 -27.93
C HIS A 352 -42.31 0.87 -28.81
N ASP A 353 -41.21 1.59 -28.71
CA ASP A 353 -39.99 1.39 -29.50
C ASP A 353 -38.81 0.79 -28.70
N GLY A 354 -39.01 0.44 -27.43
CA GLY A 354 -38.08 -0.39 -26.68
C GLY A 354 -36.81 0.30 -26.15
N THR A 355 -36.78 1.63 -26.11
CA THR A 355 -35.67 2.38 -25.48
C THR A 355 -35.87 2.51 -23.96
N PRO A 356 -34.88 2.12 -23.12
CA PRO A 356 -34.94 2.36 -21.68
C PRO A 356 -34.54 3.82 -21.37
N VAL A 357 -35.40 4.53 -20.64
CA VAL A 357 -35.14 5.89 -20.18
C VAL A 357 -34.06 5.87 -19.08
N TYR A 358 -32.80 6.06 -19.47
CA TYR A 358 -31.76 6.60 -18.59
C TYR A 358 -31.13 7.83 -19.25
N ALA A 359 -31.93 8.88 -19.38
CA ALA A 359 -31.47 10.23 -19.64
C ALA A 359 -32.20 11.16 -18.67
N ALA A 360 -31.44 12.06 -18.03
CA ALA A 360 -31.82 13.01 -16.99
C ALA A 360 -32.20 12.42 -15.61
N LEU A 361 -31.35 12.67 -14.61
CA LEU A 361 -31.64 12.41 -13.20
C LEU A 361 -32.85 13.24 -12.71
N PRO A 362 -33.70 12.70 -11.81
CA PRO A 362 -34.83 13.42 -11.21
C PRO A 362 -34.38 14.65 -10.42
N ARG A 363 -35.18 15.72 -10.43
CA ARG A 363 -34.91 17.01 -9.77
C ARG A 363 -35.03 16.98 -8.24
N ASP A 364 -35.26 15.83 -7.65
CA ASP A 364 -35.78 15.71 -6.29
C ASP A 364 -35.26 14.43 -5.61
N LYS A 365 -33.92 14.33 -5.48
CA LYS A 365 -33.21 13.76 -4.32
C LYS A 365 -31.68 13.91 -4.46
N ALA A 366 -31.08 14.38 -3.38
CA ALA A 366 -29.74 14.95 -3.30
C ALA A 366 -28.59 13.94 -3.43
N PHE A 367 -27.52 14.45 -4.04
CA PHE A 367 -26.16 13.91 -4.17
C PHE A 367 -25.58 13.38 -2.84
N PRO A 368 -24.64 12.41 -2.85
CA PRO A 368 -23.97 11.97 -1.63
C PRO A 368 -23.22 13.15 -0.98
N THR A 369 -23.60 13.49 0.24
CA THR A 369 -23.04 14.57 1.04
C THR A 369 -21.93 14.04 1.95
N GLY A 370 -20.87 14.83 2.13
CA GLY A 370 -19.90 14.58 3.21
C GLY A 370 -20.53 14.81 4.59
N PRO A 371 -19.82 14.51 5.70
CA PRO A 371 -20.35 14.59 7.07
C PRO A 371 -20.98 15.93 7.47
N ASP A 372 -20.67 17.00 6.74
CA ASP A 372 -21.13 18.38 7.01
C ASP A 372 -22.20 18.87 6.01
N GLY A 373 -22.78 17.99 5.20
CA GLY A 373 -23.85 18.35 4.25
C GLY A 373 -23.39 19.14 3.01
N LYS A 374 -22.09 19.33 2.79
CA LYS A 374 -21.57 19.96 1.57
C LYS A 374 -21.56 18.97 0.39
N VAL A 375 -22.12 19.41 -0.74
CA VAL A 375 -22.09 18.68 -2.02
C VAL A 375 -20.64 18.54 -2.48
N VAL A 376 -20.21 17.31 -2.72
CA VAL A 376 -18.90 17.01 -3.32
C VAL A 376 -19.15 16.77 -4.82
N TYR A 377 -18.45 17.51 -5.69
CA TYR A 377 -18.29 17.42 -7.16
C TYR A 377 -18.83 18.60 -7.99
N GLY A 378 -17.96 19.14 -8.87
CA GLY A 378 -18.22 20.31 -9.70
C GLY A 378 -18.66 20.04 -11.15
N TYR A 379 -18.84 18.78 -11.53
CA TYR A 379 -19.26 18.39 -12.90
C TYR A 379 -20.66 18.87 -13.28
N HIS A 380 -21.52 19.18 -12.30
CA HIS A 380 -22.83 19.79 -12.52
C HIS A 380 -22.76 21.15 -13.24
N ARG A 381 -21.56 21.77 -13.29
CA ARG A 381 -21.29 23.01 -14.03
C ARG A 381 -21.17 22.78 -15.55
N CYS A 382 -21.09 21.53 -16.00
CA CYS A 382 -21.05 21.20 -17.41
C CYS A 382 -22.48 21.23 -18.00
N PRO A 383 -22.76 22.09 -18.99
CA PRO A 383 -24.07 22.13 -19.64
C PRO A 383 -24.40 20.80 -20.33
N GLU A 384 -25.69 20.55 -20.53
CA GLU A 384 -26.16 19.48 -21.41
C GLU A 384 -25.70 19.74 -22.85
N ASP A 385 -25.39 18.66 -23.57
CA ASP A 385 -24.88 18.69 -24.94
C ASP A 385 -23.55 19.45 -25.10
N ALA A 386 -22.64 19.23 -24.14
CA ALA A 386 -21.35 19.91 -24.12
C ALA A 386 -20.21 19.03 -23.62
N LEU A 387 -19.01 19.33 -24.10
CA LEU A 387 -17.76 18.78 -23.63
C LEU A 387 -17.10 19.77 -22.68
N CYS A 388 -16.79 19.32 -21.46
CA CYS A 388 -16.25 20.17 -20.42
C CYS A 388 -14.91 19.67 -19.93
N PHE A 389 -13.93 20.57 -19.89
CA PHE A 389 -12.62 20.32 -19.28
C PHE A 389 -12.40 21.21 -18.07
N PHE A 390 -11.74 20.67 -17.07
CA PHE A 390 -11.54 21.31 -15.77
C PHE A 390 -10.07 21.32 -15.37
N SER A 391 -9.61 22.44 -14.82
CA SER A 391 -8.24 22.58 -14.29
C SER A 391 -8.02 21.89 -12.94
N GLY A 392 -9.11 21.49 -12.25
CA GLY A 392 -9.09 20.72 -11.01
C GLY A 392 -9.69 19.32 -11.16
N HIS A 393 -9.46 18.47 -10.16
CA HIS A 393 -10.04 17.12 -10.11
C HIS A 393 -11.52 17.20 -9.72
N ASN A 394 -12.30 16.21 -10.13
CA ASN A 394 -13.72 16.08 -9.79
C ASN A 394 -14.59 17.28 -10.23
N GLY A 395 -14.28 17.88 -11.37
CA GLY A 395 -15.02 19.02 -11.92
C GLY A 395 -14.76 20.35 -11.19
N THR A 396 -13.68 20.43 -10.40
CA THR A 396 -13.30 21.65 -9.66
C THR A 396 -12.36 22.54 -10.49
N GLY A 397 -12.15 23.78 -10.04
CA GLY A 397 -11.30 24.75 -10.73
C GLY A 397 -11.98 25.44 -11.91
N ASP A 398 -11.16 26.07 -12.75
CA ASP A 398 -11.60 26.71 -13.99
C ASP A 398 -12.16 25.69 -14.98
N LEU A 399 -13.15 26.13 -15.77
CA LEU A 399 -13.95 25.31 -16.67
C LEU A 399 -13.87 25.90 -18.08
N CYS A 400 -13.69 25.05 -19.08
CA CYS A 400 -13.93 25.37 -20.48
C CYS A 400 -14.94 24.39 -21.06
N VAL A 401 -15.80 24.89 -21.94
CA VAL A 401 -16.98 24.20 -22.46
C VAL A 401 -16.99 24.33 -23.98
N TRP A 402 -17.25 23.22 -24.67
CA TRP A 402 -17.38 23.16 -26.13
C TRP A 402 -18.59 22.34 -26.54
N ARG A 403 -19.11 22.58 -27.74
CA ARG A 403 -20.25 21.80 -28.31
C ARG A 403 -19.88 21.04 -29.58
N GLY A 404 -18.66 21.18 -30.07
CA GLY A 404 -18.18 20.60 -31.31
C GLY A 404 -16.65 20.53 -31.30
N ASP A 405 -16.07 20.15 -32.44
CA ASP A 405 -14.62 20.07 -32.60
C ASP A 405 -13.95 21.46 -32.43
N ASP A 406 -12.77 21.50 -31.82
CA ASP A 406 -11.96 22.73 -31.71
C ASP A 406 -10.50 22.44 -32.12
N PRO A 407 -10.00 23.06 -33.21
CA PRO A 407 -8.64 22.87 -33.70
C PRO A 407 -7.57 23.66 -32.94
N ASP A 408 -7.88 24.69 -32.16
CA ASP A 408 -6.90 25.37 -31.29
C ASP A 408 -7.57 26.10 -30.13
N TRP A 409 -7.47 25.53 -28.92
CA TRP A 409 -8.11 26.06 -27.71
C TRP A 409 -7.61 27.46 -27.31
N LEU A 410 -6.48 27.91 -27.87
CA LEU A 410 -5.90 29.22 -27.56
C LEU A 410 -6.19 30.28 -28.63
N ALA A 411 -6.67 29.88 -29.80
CA ALA A 411 -6.86 30.75 -30.96
C ALA A 411 -8.20 30.52 -31.71
N GLY A 412 -9.02 29.57 -31.26
CA GLY A 412 -10.33 29.24 -31.80
C GLY A 412 -11.44 30.19 -31.36
N GLU A 413 -12.68 29.87 -31.74
CA GLU A 413 -13.87 30.68 -31.40
C GLU A 413 -14.15 30.69 -29.89
N ASP A 414 -13.94 29.55 -29.21
CA ASP A 414 -14.07 29.39 -27.77
C ASP A 414 -12.66 29.28 -27.12
N ILE A 415 -12.15 30.40 -26.60
CA ILE A 415 -10.79 30.47 -26.04
C ILE A 415 -10.75 29.91 -24.61
N CYS A 416 -9.94 28.86 -24.40
CA CYS A 416 -9.65 28.29 -23.09
C CYS A 416 -8.33 28.84 -22.50
N SER A 417 -8.39 30.08 -21.99
CA SER A 417 -7.21 30.84 -21.56
C SER A 417 -6.36 30.17 -20.46
N TRP A 418 -6.97 29.38 -19.57
CA TRP A 418 -6.22 28.71 -18.50
C TRP A 418 -5.47 27.47 -19.00
N ALA A 419 -5.85 26.87 -20.13
CA ALA A 419 -5.22 25.67 -20.67
C ALA A 419 -3.80 25.94 -21.21
N ASP A 420 -3.45 27.21 -21.48
CA ASP A 420 -2.09 27.63 -21.88
C ASP A 420 -1.04 27.29 -20.81
N ASN A 421 -1.40 27.51 -19.53
CA ASN A 421 -0.47 27.41 -18.41
C ASN A 421 -0.80 26.30 -17.41
N ASN A 422 -2.00 25.70 -17.49
CA ASN A 422 -2.44 24.67 -16.56
C ASN A 422 -2.87 23.38 -17.27
N PRO A 423 -2.47 22.21 -16.74
CA PRO A 423 -2.94 20.94 -17.26
C PRO A 423 -4.41 20.72 -16.89
N VAL A 424 -5.14 20.08 -17.79
CA VAL A 424 -6.46 19.51 -17.54
C VAL A 424 -6.35 18.37 -16.53
N ARG A 425 -7.22 18.39 -15.53
CA ARG A 425 -7.26 17.41 -14.43
C ARG A 425 -8.50 16.54 -14.43
N SER A 426 -9.61 17.05 -14.95
CA SER A 426 -10.81 16.25 -15.16
C SER A 426 -11.60 16.69 -16.39
N ILE A 427 -12.44 15.78 -16.88
CA ILE A 427 -13.28 15.97 -18.06
C ILE A 427 -14.70 15.45 -17.79
N PHE A 428 -15.67 16.06 -18.45
CA PHE A 428 -17.01 15.50 -18.62
C PHE A 428 -17.42 15.64 -20.09
N ASN A 429 -17.51 14.52 -20.79
CA ASN A 429 -18.15 14.46 -22.10
C ASN A 429 -19.66 14.32 -21.89
N ASN A 430 -20.37 15.45 -21.84
CA ASN A 430 -21.81 15.54 -21.66
C ASN A 430 -22.56 15.80 -22.99
N ILE A 431 -21.94 15.43 -24.12
CA ILE A 431 -22.55 15.51 -25.46
C ILE A 431 -23.51 14.33 -25.64
N GLY A 432 -24.72 14.60 -26.13
CA GLY A 432 -25.78 13.60 -26.28
C GLY A 432 -26.11 13.31 -27.75
N GLY A 433 -26.27 12.01 -28.11
CA GLY A 433 -26.66 11.58 -29.45
C GLY A 433 -25.65 10.63 -30.11
N ASP A 434 -26.15 9.74 -30.97
CA ASP A 434 -25.46 8.52 -31.46
C ASP A 434 -24.00 8.77 -31.91
N ARG A 435 -23.07 8.47 -30.98
CA ARG A 435 -21.65 8.07 -31.13
C ARG A 435 -20.60 9.15 -31.36
N SER A 436 -20.40 10.03 -30.37
CA SER A 436 -19.18 10.84 -30.31
C SER A 436 -18.42 10.66 -28.99
N ALA A 437 -17.42 9.77 -29.01
CA ALA A 437 -16.30 9.88 -28.08
C ALA A 437 -15.47 11.11 -28.45
N VAL A 438 -14.65 11.61 -27.53
CA VAL A 438 -13.82 12.79 -27.76
C VAL A 438 -12.37 12.38 -27.70
N ALA A 439 -11.63 12.59 -28.79
CA ALA A 439 -10.16 12.56 -28.78
C ALA A 439 -9.62 13.97 -28.56
N TYR A 440 -8.57 14.10 -27.76
CA TYR A 440 -7.93 15.39 -27.51
C TYR A 440 -6.42 15.29 -27.69
N PHE A 441 -5.86 16.30 -28.34
CA PHE A 441 -4.52 16.31 -28.91
C PHE A 441 -3.70 17.46 -28.32
N ARG A 442 -2.38 17.31 -28.32
CA ARG A 442 -1.44 18.29 -27.75
C ARG A 442 -1.13 19.44 -28.71
N GLY A 443 -1.15 19.19 -30.02
CA GLY A 443 -0.98 20.22 -31.05
C GLY A 443 -2.31 20.89 -31.40
N ALA A 444 -2.22 21.99 -32.14
CA ALA A 444 -3.35 22.51 -32.88
C ALA A 444 -3.69 21.58 -34.07
N ASP A 445 -4.83 21.81 -34.71
CA ASP A 445 -5.31 21.09 -35.90
C ASP A 445 -5.39 19.55 -35.73
N TYR A 446 -5.72 19.11 -34.51
CA TYR A 446 -5.84 17.70 -34.14
C TYR A 446 -4.55 16.88 -34.32
N GLN A 447 -3.39 17.56 -34.31
CA GLN A 447 -2.09 16.93 -34.46
C GLN A 447 -1.48 16.52 -33.11
N PRO A 448 -0.74 15.40 -33.04
CA PRO A 448 0.21 15.22 -31.94
C PRO A 448 1.24 16.36 -32.03
N ALA A 449 1.57 17.00 -30.90
CA ALA A 449 2.59 18.05 -30.93
C ALA A 449 3.96 17.43 -31.25
N ASP A 450 4.78 18.16 -32.02
CA ASP A 450 6.20 17.86 -32.18
C ASP A 450 6.82 17.66 -30.79
N ALA A 451 7.61 16.60 -30.65
CA ALA A 451 8.19 16.19 -29.39
C ALA A 451 9.14 17.26 -28.83
N ASP A 452 8.60 18.27 -28.14
CA ASP A 452 9.39 19.20 -27.35
C ASP A 452 10.02 18.42 -26.19
N ARG A 453 11.28 18.04 -26.40
CA ARG A 453 12.12 17.20 -25.53
C ARG A 453 12.35 17.78 -24.13
N ARG A 454 11.85 18.99 -23.83
CA ARG A 454 12.05 19.66 -22.53
C ARG A 454 10.92 19.46 -21.51
N ARG A 455 9.78 18.87 -21.88
CA ARG A 455 8.67 18.56 -20.95
C ARG A 455 8.19 17.11 -21.11
N LEU A 456 8.84 16.19 -20.40
CA LEU A 456 8.71 14.73 -20.51
C LEU A 456 7.37 14.09 -20.02
N ALA A 457 6.25 14.82 -19.85
CA ALA A 457 5.05 14.24 -19.22
C ALA A 457 3.67 14.78 -19.64
N GLN A 458 3.43 15.13 -20.91
CA GLN A 458 2.10 15.58 -21.36
C GLN A 458 1.49 14.63 -22.40
N ARG A 459 0.30 14.09 -22.10
CA ARG A 459 -0.35 12.98 -22.83
C ARG A 459 -1.53 13.47 -23.69
N THR A 460 -1.76 12.82 -24.83
CA THR A 460 -3.03 12.85 -25.58
C THR A 460 -3.95 11.73 -25.08
N GLY A 461 -5.25 11.81 -25.32
CA GLY A 461 -6.18 10.81 -24.81
C GLY A 461 -7.55 10.85 -25.46
N CYS A 462 -8.43 9.98 -24.97
CA CYS A 462 -9.80 9.90 -25.44
C CYS A 462 -10.77 9.70 -24.26
N SER A 463 -11.93 10.34 -24.33
CA SER A 463 -13.04 10.15 -23.38
C SER A 463 -14.24 9.54 -24.10
N PRO A 464 -14.79 8.41 -23.62
CA PRO A 464 -16.00 7.81 -24.19
C PRO A 464 -17.21 8.75 -24.14
N GLU A 465 -18.25 8.40 -24.88
CA GLU A 465 -19.56 9.07 -24.80
C GLU A 465 -20.12 9.04 -23.37
N ASN A 466 -20.76 10.15 -22.96
CA ASN A 466 -21.40 10.31 -21.66
C ASN A 466 -20.55 9.87 -20.45
N SER A 467 -19.26 10.21 -20.49
CA SER A 467 -18.29 9.80 -19.48
C SER A 467 -17.70 11.01 -18.75
N MET A 468 -17.52 10.87 -17.45
CA MET A 468 -16.88 11.88 -16.60
C MET A 468 -15.81 11.23 -15.72
N GLY A 469 -14.75 11.96 -15.42
CA GLY A 469 -13.70 11.43 -14.55
C GLY A 469 -12.43 12.27 -14.48
N ASN A 470 -11.57 11.89 -13.54
CA ASN A 470 -10.23 12.45 -13.41
C ASN A 470 -9.30 11.83 -14.45
N LEU A 471 -8.41 12.66 -14.99
CA LEU A 471 -7.42 12.21 -15.96
C LEU A 471 -6.10 11.84 -15.24
N ALA A 472 -5.52 10.68 -15.59
CA ALA A 472 -4.29 10.17 -14.97
C ALA A 472 -3.03 10.90 -15.49
N GLY A 473 -2.63 12.00 -14.83
CA GLY A 473 -1.40 12.75 -15.14
C GLY A 473 -1.62 14.25 -15.35
N THR A 474 -0.73 14.90 -16.12
CA THR A 474 -0.86 16.30 -16.55
C THR A 474 -1.19 16.35 -18.05
N TYR A 475 -2.47 16.27 -18.40
CA TYR A 475 -2.92 16.43 -19.79
C TYR A 475 -2.87 17.91 -20.16
N ALA A 476 -2.29 18.25 -21.30
CA ALA A 476 -2.25 19.62 -21.81
C ALA A 476 -2.75 19.62 -23.26
N PRO A 477 -4.05 19.34 -23.47
CA PRO A 477 -4.65 19.38 -24.79
C PRO A 477 -4.68 20.81 -25.31
N ARG A 478 -4.47 20.94 -26.62
CA ARG A 478 -4.58 22.19 -27.39
C ARG A 478 -5.64 22.10 -28.47
N SER A 479 -6.10 20.89 -28.83
CA SER A 479 -7.23 20.70 -29.73
C SER A 479 -8.00 19.43 -29.36
N HIS A 480 -9.26 19.34 -29.79
CA HIS A 480 -10.07 18.14 -29.56
C HIS A 480 -11.08 17.89 -30.69
N ARG A 481 -11.38 16.62 -30.94
CA ARG A 481 -12.26 16.18 -32.01
C ARG A 481 -13.23 15.10 -31.54
N LEU A 482 -14.47 15.23 -31.95
CA LEU A 482 -15.51 14.21 -31.85
C LEU A 482 -15.20 13.07 -32.82
N ILE A 483 -15.19 11.86 -32.30
CA ILE A 483 -14.86 10.63 -33.02
C ILE A 483 -15.88 9.54 -32.69
N LYS A 484 -16.05 8.58 -33.60
CA LYS A 484 -17.05 7.50 -33.44
C LYS A 484 -16.86 6.66 -32.18
N SER A 485 -15.62 6.40 -31.77
CA SER A 485 -15.33 5.63 -30.55
C SER A 485 -13.85 5.78 -30.13
N CYS A 486 -13.55 5.65 -28.83
CA CYS A 486 -12.16 5.57 -28.38
C CYS A 486 -11.43 4.32 -28.89
N SER A 487 -12.14 3.25 -29.30
CA SER A 487 -11.50 2.09 -29.94
C SER A 487 -10.89 2.44 -31.30
N SER A 488 -11.52 3.33 -32.07
CA SER A 488 -10.97 3.89 -33.32
C SER A 488 -9.75 4.78 -33.08
N PHE A 489 -9.63 5.37 -31.88
CA PHE A 489 -8.45 6.13 -31.46
C PHE A 489 -7.25 5.22 -31.14
N THR A 490 -7.47 4.06 -30.50
CA THR A 490 -6.40 3.05 -30.29
C THR A 490 -5.93 2.36 -31.58
N ALA A 491 -6.74 2.38 -32.65
CA ALA A 491 -6.34 1.90 -33.97
C ALA A 491 -5.33 2.83 -34.67
N LEU A 492 -5.13 4.06 -34.19
CA LEU A 492 -4.06 4.99 -34.61
C LEU A 492 -2.68 4.62 -34.02
N LYS A 493 -2.37 3.32 -33.91
CA LYS A 493 -0.97 2.87 -33.77
C LYS A 493 -0.12 3.21 -35.01
N ASP A 494 -0.75 3.58 -36.12
CA ASP A 494 -0.09 3.91 -37.38
C ASP A 494 0.41 5.38 -37.49
N PHE A 495 0.20 6.22 -36.47
CA PHE A 495 0.82 7.56 -36.42
C PHE A 495 2.12 7.62 -35.60
N PHE A 496 2.52 6.51 -34.99
CA PHE A 496 3.83 6.39 -34.36
C PHE A 496 4.69 5.40 -35.16
N ILE A 497 5.61 5.98 -35.96
CA ILE A 497 6.70 5.39 -36.78
C ILE A 497 6.31 5.21 -38.27
N PRO A 498 6.99 5.84 -39.26
CA PRO A 498 8.45 6.01 -39.33
C PRO A 498 8.99 7.42 -39.69
N TRP A 499 10.05 7.85 -39.01
CA TRP A 499 11.41 8.23 -39.48
C TRP A 499 12.18 8.88 -38.32
#